data_AF-A0A645E0L3-F1
#
_entry.id   AF-A0A645E0L3-F1
#
_cell.length_a   1.000
_cell.length_b   1.000
_cell.length_c   1.000
_cell.angle_alpha   90.00
_cell.angle_beta   90.00
_cell.angle_gamma   90.00
#
_symmetry.space_group_name_H-M   'P 1'
#
loop_
_entity.id
_entity.type
_entity.pdbx_description
1 polymer ?
#
loop_
_entity_poly.entity_id
_entity_poly.type
_entity_poly.pdbx_seq_one_letter_code
_entity_poly.pdbx_strand_id
1 'polypeptide(L)'
;MTIVKFMLSHIVVAMVGVYFLYDMGLVKLSLKPMIVGAVVIGGLIFGLGWGLLGYCPGTSLGALGEGRTDAIWGIAGMLVGAGIYAEAYPYLQKTVLTWGNYGKITIPQVLGVNHWIVIIPFVILTVLLFKWFEKKGL
;
A
#
# COMPACT_ATOMS: atom_id res chain seq x y z
N MET A 1 14.59 -6.33 -14.03
CA MET A 1 13.87 -5.56 -12.98
C MET A 1 12.44 -5.16 -13.36
N THR A 2 11.65 -6.06 -13.95
CA THR A 2 10.29 -5.77 -14.43
C THR A 2 9.31 -5.44 -13.30
N ILE A 3 9.38 -6.15 -12.18
CA ILE A 3 8.47 -5.92 -11.02
C ILE A 3 8.68 -4.52 -10.43
N VAL A 4 9.93 -4.11 -10.17
CA VAL A 4 10.24 -2.79 -9.59
C VAL A 4 9.79 -1.66 -10.53
N LYS A 5 10.06 -1.80 -11.83
CA LYS A 5 9.62 -0.82 -12.84
C LYS A 5 8.10 -0.74 -12.90
N PHE A 6 7.39 -1.88 -12.84
CA PHE A 6 5.94 -1.92 -12.85
C PHE A 6 5.34 -1.26 -11.60
N MET A 7 5.81 -1.63 -10.40
CA MET A 7 5.29 -1.08 -9.15
C MET A 7 5.51 0.44 -9.05
N LEU A 8 6.71 0.92 -9.37
CA LEU A 8 7.02 2.36 -9.32
C LEU A 8 6.24 3.15 -10.38
N SER A 9 6.08 2.60 -11.59
CA SER A 9 5.22 3.22 -12.62
C SER A 9 3.78 3.35 -12.14
N HIS A 10 3.23 2.30 -11.54
CA HIS A 10 1.87 2.32 -11.01
C HIS A 10 1.71 3.36 -9.90
N ILE A 11 2.66 3.45 -8.97
CA ILE A 11 2.65 4.46 -7.89
C ILE A 11 2.64 5.86 -8.48
N VAL A 12 3.49 6.14 -9.48
CA VAL A 12 3.55 7.45 -10.13
C VAL A 12 2.23 7.80 -10.82
N VAL A 13 1.70 6.88 -11.63
CA VAL A 13 0.45 7.11 -12.38
C VAL A 13 -0.73 7.30 -11.42
N ALA A 14 -0.85 6.46 -10.40
CA ALA A 14 -1.91 6.56 -9.40
C ALA A 14 -1.80 7.87 -8.61
N MET A 15 -0.59 8.27 -8.22
CA MET A 15 -0.37 9.51 -7.48
C MET A 15 -0.77 10.73 -8.31
N VAL A 16 -0.33 10.83 -9.55
CA VAL A 16 -0.70 11.94 -10.45
C VAL A 16 -2.21 11.93 -10.72
N GLY A 17 -2.79 10.78 -11.06
CA GLY A 17 -4.20 10.67 -11.39
C GLY A 17 -5.14 10.98 -10.21
N VAL A 18 -4.85 10.45 -9.02
CA VAL A 18 -5.68 10.67 -7.83
C VAL A 18 -5.62 12.13 -7.37
N TYR A 19 -4.43 12.75 -7.35
CA TYR A 19 -4.31 14.15 -6.97
C TYR A 19 -4.89 15.10 -8.04
N PHE A 20 -4.80 14.76 -9.32
CA PHE A 20 -5.48 15.52 -10.37
C PHE A 20 -7.02 15.50 -10.19
N LEU A 21 -7.60 14.34 -9.91
CA LEU A 21 -9.03 14.22 -9.63
C LEU A 21 -9.44 14.89 -8.31
N TYR A 22 -8.53 14.92 -7.33
CA TYR A 22 -8.71 15.66 -6.08
C TYR A 22 -8.78 17.16 -6.32
N ASP A 23 -7.89 17.71 -7.16
CA ASP A 23 -7.87 19.13 -7.52
C ASP A 23 -9.13 19.56 -8.28
N MET A 24 -9.70 18.66 -9.08
CA MET A 24 -10.97 18.87 -9.76
C MET A 24 -12.19 18.77 -8.82
N GLY A 25 -11.99 18.46 -7.54
CA GLY A 25 -13.06 18.31 -6.55
C GLY A 25 -13.92 17.06 -6.73
N LEU A 26 -13.53 16.14 -7.62
CA LEU A 26 -14.29 14.92 -7.92
C LEU A 26 -14.08 13.82 -6.87
N VAL A 27 -12.99 13.89 -6.12
CA VAL A 27 -12.58 12.85 -5.16
C VAL A 27 -12.24 13.48 -3.80
N LYS A 28 -12.56 12.78 -2.70
CA LYS A 28 -12.14 13.15 -1.35
C LYS A 28 -11.08 12.17 -0.85
N LEU A 29 -9.95 12.69 -0.38
CA LEU A 29 -8.89 11.86 0.21
C LEU A 29 -9.30 11.38 1.60
N SER A 30 -9.63 10.09 1.71
CA SER A 30 -9.86 9.43 3.00
C SER A 30 -8.55 8.88 3.55
N LEU A 31 -7.81 9.72 4.28
CA LEU A 31 -6.52 9.34 4.86
C LEU A 31 -6.72 8.47 6.11
N LYS A 32 -6.05 7.32 6.13
CA LYS A 32 -6.00 6.45 7.32
C LYS A 32 -5.02 7.06 8.33
N PRO A 33 -5.36 7.12 9.63
CA PRO A 33 -4.45 7.64 10.64
C PRO A 33 -3.19 6.77 10.75
N MET A 34 -2.05 7.44 10.92
CA MET A 34 -0.75 6.81 11.15
C MET A 34 -0.67 6.40 12.62
N ILE A 35 -0.93 5.11 12.87
CA ILE A 35 -0.80 4.49 14.19
C ILE A 35 0.37 3.52 14.09
N VAL A 36 1.49 3.86 14.75
CA VAL A 36 2.75 3.11 14.58
C VAL A 36 2.59 1.66 15.02
N GLY A 37 1.95 1.41 16.15
CA GLY A 37 1.71 0.04 16.64
C GLY A 37 0.96 -0.82 15.62
N ALA A 38 -0.06 -0.25 14.98
CA ALA A 38 -0.86 -0.92 13.98
C ALA A 38 -0.08 -1.20 12.68
N VAL A 39 0.70 -0.21 12.22
CA VAL A 39 1.46 -0.31 10.96
C VAL A 39 2.62 -1.29 11.09
N VAL A 40 3.38 -1.23 12.18
CA VAL A 40 4.55 -2.09 12.38
C VAL A 40 4.11 -3.54 12.59
N ILE A 41 3.23 -3.78 13.56
CA ILE A 41 2.80 -5.15 13.89
C ILE A 41 1.99 -5.74 12.74
N GLY A 42 1.03 -4.98 12.20
CA GLY A 42 0.23 -5.42 11.05
C GLY A 42 1.06 -5.65 9.80
N GLY A 43 2.02 -4.77 9.51
CA GLY A 43 2.92 -4.89 8.36
C GLY A 43 3.83 -6.12 8.45
N LEU A 44 4.36 -6.43 9.65
CA LEU A 44 5.17 -7.63 9.87
C LEU A 44 4.35 -8.91 9.69
N ILE A 45 3.17 -8.99 10.31
CA ILE A 45 2.29 -10.16 10.17
C ILE A 45 1.87 -10.35 8.70
N PHE A 46 1.49 -9.26 8.02
CA PHE A 46 1.12 -9.29 6.61
C PHE A 46 2.29 -9.71 5.72
N GLY A 47 3.50 -9.18 5.96
CA GLY A 47 4.70 -9.54 5.21
C GLY A 47 5.10 -11.00 5.39
N LEU A 48 5.02 -11.54 6.63
CA LEU A 48 5.25 -12.96 6.90
C LEU A 48 4.22 -13.84 6.21
N GLY A 49 2.94 -13.47 6.28
CA GLY A 49 1.86 -14.19 5.61
C GLY A 49 2.04 -14.23 4.09
N TRP A 50 2.41 -13.10 3.48
CA TRP A 50 2.78 -13.05 2.06
C TRP A 50 3.93 -14.03 1.81
N GLY A 51 5.06 -13.85 2.50
CA GLY A 51 6.29 -14.63 2.28
C GLY A 51 6.09 -16.14 2.37
N LEU A 52 5.21 -16.60 3.25
CA LEU A 52 4.87 -18.02 3.40
C LEU A 52 3.95 -18.52 2.28
N LEU A 53 2.94 -17.74 1.90
CA LEU A 53 1.91 -18.16 0.94
C LEU A 53 2.38 -18.05 -0.53
N GLY A 54 3.29 -17.13 -0.83
CA GLY A 54 3.69 -16.88 -2.21
C GLY A 54 2.71 -16.01 -2.99
N TYR A 55 1.64 -15.52 -2.35
CA TYR A 55 0.63 -14.67 -2.96
C TYR A 55 0.27 -13.47 -2.08
N CYS A 56 0.08 -12.34 -2.74
CA CYS A 56 -0.61 -11.18 -2.19
C CYS A 56 -2.12 -11.33 -2.38
N PRO A 57 -2.97 -10.63 -1.60
CA PRO A 57 -4.43 -10.76 -1.68
C PRO A 57 -4.99 -10.52 -3.09
N GLY A 58 -4.44 -9.55 -3.83
CA GLY A 58 -4.84 -9.29 -5.22
C GLY A 58 -4.40 -10.37 -6.20
N THR A 59 -3.16 -10.87 -6.05
CA THR A 59 -2.65 -11.95 -6.91
C THR A 59 -3.30 -13.29 -6.62
N SER A 60 -3.75 -13.56 -5.39
CA SER A 60 -4.49 -14.78 -5.06
C SER A 60 -5.81 -14.86 -5.83
N LEU A 61 -6.54 -13.74 -5.92
CA LEU A 61 -7.78 -13.68 -6.69
C LEU A 61 -7.52 -13.84 -8.20
N GLY A 62 -6.45 -13.21 -8.72
CA GLY A 62 -6.02 -13.41 -10.10
C GLY A 62 -5.64 -14.85 -10.42
N ALA A 63 -4.83 -15.47 -9.57
CA ALA A 63 -4.41 -16.88 -9.71
C ALA A 63 -5.60 -17.83 -9.69
N LEU A 64 -6.57 -17.61 -8.80
CA LEU A 64 -7.80 -18.38 -8.81
C LEU A 64 -8.55 -18.24 -10.15
N GLY A 65 -8.60 -17.03 -10.72
CA GLY A 65 -9.16 -16.78 -12.05
C GLY A 65 -8.41 -17.48 -13.20
N GLU A 66 -7.10 -17.71 -13.04
CA GLU A 66 -6.28 -18.51 -13.95
C GLU A 66 -6.46 -20.02 -13.78
N GLY A 67 -7.30 -20.47 -12.83
CA GLY A 67 -7.57 -21.89 -12.55
C GLY A 67 -6.63 -22.52 -11.52
N ARG A 68 -5.82 -21.70 -10.84
CA ARG A 68 -4.89 -22.16 -9.79
C ARG A 68 -5.63 -22.34 -8.47
N THR A 69 -5.98 -23.59 -8.16
CA THR A 69 -6.77 -23.95 -6.97
C THR A 69 -5.99 -23.82 -5.66
N ASP A 70 -4.65 -23.75 -5.72
CA ASP A 70 -3.79 -23.47 -4.57
C ASP A 70 -4.09 -22.10 -3.94
N ALA A 71 -4.53 -21.14 -4.74
CA ALA A 71 -4.89 -19.80 -4.26
C ALA A 71 -6.12 -19.79 -3.33
N ILE A 72 -6.98 -20.82 -3.39
CA ILE A 72 -8.19 -20.92 -2.55
C ILE A 72 -7.82 -20.95 -1.08
N TRP A 73 -6.76 -21.68 -0.70
CA TRP A 73 -6.30 -21.75 0.68
C TRP A 73 -5.79 -20.40 1.18
N GLY A 74 -5.12 -19.64 0.31
CA GLY A 74 -4.71 -18.28 0.57
C GLY A 74 -5.89 -17.33 0.81
N ILE A 75 -6.92 -17.41 -0.03
CA ILE A 75 -8.14 -16.62 0.08
C ILE A 75 -8.90 -16.98 1.36
N ALA A 76 -9.07 -18.26 1.65
CA ALA A 76 -9.72 -18.75 2.86
C ALA A 76 -8.98 -18.26 4.12
N GLY A 77 -7.65 -18.39 4.14
CA GLY A 77 -6.81 -17.87 5.22
C GLY A 77 -6.96 -16.35 5.42
N MET A 78 -7.02 -15.58 4.32
CA MET A 78 -7.27 -14.15 4.38
C MET A 78 -8.64 -13.82 4.98
N LEU A 79 -9.70 -14.53 4.56
CA LEU A 79 -11.06 -14.31 5.07
C LEU A 79 -11.17 -14.65 6.56
N VAL A 80 -10.59 -15.78 6.98
CA VAL A 80 -10.57 -16.18 8.38
C VAL A 80 -9.75 -15.19 9.21
N GLY A 81 -8.57 -14.78 8.74
CA GLY A 81 -7.74 -13.79 9.40
C GLY A 81 -8.44 -12.43 9.53
N ALA A 82 -9.16 -11.98 8.49
CA ALA A 82 -9.95 -10.77 8.53
C ALA A 82 -11.13 -10.87 9.52
N GLY A 83 -11.80 -12.02 9.60
CA GLY A 83 -12.84 -12.29 10.58
C GLY A 83 -12.32 -12.25 12.01
N ILE A 84 -11.21 -12.93 12.30
CA ILE A 84 -10.55 -12.89 13.62
C ILE A 84 -10.14 -11.46 13.97
N TYR A 85 -9.58 -10.72 13.00
CA TYR A 85 -9.21 -9.33 13.22
C TYR A 85 -10.44 -8.45 13.55
N ALA A 86 -11.58 -8.67 12.89
CA ALA A 86 -12.80 -7.92 13.15
C ALA A 86 -13.33 -8.15 14.59
N GLU A 87 -13.29 -9.39 15.08
CA GLU A 87 -13.65 -9.73 16.47
C GLU A 87 -12.63 -9.20 17.49
N ALA A 88 -11.35 -9.23 17.16
CA ALA A 88 -10.28 -8.70 18.02
C ALA A 88 -10.21 -7.16 17.99
N TYR A 89 -10.78 -6.52 16.97
CA TYR A 89 -10.74 -5.08 16.75
C TYR A 89 -11.15 -4.23 17.97
N PRO A 90 -12.28 -4.49 18.68
CA PRO A 90 -12.65 -3.73 19.88
C PRO A 90 -11.61 -3.80 21.01
N TYR A 91 -10.86 -4.91 21.11
CA TYR A 91 -9.78 -5.05 22.10
C TYR A 91 -8.50 -4.37 21.63
N LEU A 92 -8.18 -4.48 20.34
CA LEU A 92 -7.03 -3.83 19.72
C LEU A 92 -7.17 -2.31 19.74
N GLN A 93 -8.40 -1.79 19.61
CA GLN A 93 -8.71 -0.35 19.71
C GLN A 93 -8.31 0.25 21.06
N LYS A 94 -8.31 -0.54 22.13
CA LYS A 94 -7.92 -0.11 23.47
C LYS A 94 -6.41 -0.24 23.73
N THR A 95 -5.70 -0.95 22.88
CA THR A 95 -4.29 -1.35 23.10
C THR A 95 -3.42 -0.91 21.93
N VAL A 96 -3.08 -1.82 21.02
CA VAL A 96 -2.10 -1.62 19.93
C VAL A 96 -2.51 -0.48 18.99
N LEU A 97 -3.80 -0.25 18.79
CA LEU A 97 -4.30 0.82 17.93
C LEU A 97 -4.26 2.22 18.59
N THR A 98 -3.84 2.35 19.85
CA THR A 98 -3.58 3.67 20.48
C THR A 98 -2.09 4.02 20.52
N TRP A 99 -1.22 3.04 20.26
CA TRP A 99 0.22 3.21 20.37
C TRP A 99 0.79 4.07 19.25
N GLY A 100 1.28 5.26 19.63
CA GLY A 100 1.89 6.21 18.70
C GLY A 100 0.89 6.66 17.63
N ASN A 101 -0.26 7.18 18.06
CA ASN A 101 -1.27 7.75 17.16
C ASN A 101 -0.85 9.15 16.74
N TYR A 102 -0.36 9.27 15.52
CA TYR A 102 0.02 10.54 14.89
C TYR A 102 -1.13 11.18 14.11
N GLY A 103 -2.31 10.55 14.06
CA GLY A 103 -3.47 11.05 13.31
C GLY A 103 -3.27 10.95 11.79
N LYS A 104 -4.07 11.70 11.03
CA LYS A 104 -4.01 11.70 9.56
C LYS A 104 -2.84 12.59 9.11
N ILE A 105 -1.68 11.97 8.94
CA ILE A 105 -0.47 12.65 8.48
C ILE A 105 -0.20 12.26 7.03
N THR A 106 0.06 13.27 6.20
CA THR A 106 0.65 13.09 4.86
C THR A 106 1.89 13.95 4.73
N ILE A 107 2.84 13.54 3.89
CA ILE A 107 4.09 14.29 3.66
C ILE A 107 3.81 15.74 3.23
N PRO A 108 2.90 16.03 2.28
CA PRO A 108 2.54 17.41 1.92
C PRO A 108 1.98 18.20 3.11
N GLN A 109 1.20 17.54 3.98
CA GLN A 109 0.55 18.17 5.13
C GLN A 109 1.52 18.47 6.28
N VAL A 110 2.55 17.63 6.51
CA VAL A 110 3.61 17.92 7.48
C VAL A 110 4.49 19.06 7.01
N LEU A 111 4.81 19.08 5.71
CA LEU A 111 5.66 20.09 5.10
C LEU A 111 4.90 21.41 4.84
N GLY A 112 3.56 21.43 4.97
CA GLY A 112 2.73 22.60 4.68
C GLY A 112 2.80 23.05 3.21
N VAL A 113 3.20 22.15 2.31
CA VAL A 113 3.42 22.46 0.88
C VAL A 113 2.30 21.89 0.02
N ASN A 114 2.11 22.49 -1.16
CA ASN A 114 1.23 21.96 -2.18
C ASN A 114 1.68 20.53 -2.57
N HIS A 115 0.72 19.60 -2.69
CA HIS A 115 0.98 18.20 -3.05
C HIS A 115 1.82 18.05 -4.32
N TRP A 116 1.68 18.94 -5.31
CA TRP A 116 2.47 18.92 -6.53
C TRP A 116 3.98 19.08 -6.30
N ILE A 117 4.39 19.79 -5.24
CA ILE A 117 5.80 20.00 -4.88
C ILE A 117 6.45 18.69 -4.43
N VAL A 118 5.66 17.73 -3.91
CA VAL A 118 6.15 16.39 -3.54
C VAL A 118 6.08 15.44 -4.73
N ILE A 119 4.99 15.52 -5.51
CA ILE A 119 4.74 14.62 -6.64
C ILE A 119 5.78 14.84 -7.75
N ILE A 120 6.04 16.08 -8.16
CA ILE A 120 6.91 16.38 -9.32
C ILE A 120 8.35 15.84 -9.11
N PRO A 121 9.05 16.12 -7.99
CA PRO A 121 10.36 15.55 -7.73
C PRO A 121 10.35 14.02 -7.66
N PHE A 122 9.29 13.43 -7.09
CA PHE A 122 9.17 11.97 -6.98
C PHE A 122 9.05 11.30 -8.36
N VAL A 123 8.28 11.91 -9.27
CA VAL A 123 8.19 11.46 -10.67
C VAL A 123 9.53 11.58 -11.37
N ILE A 124 10.22 12.71 -11.23
CA ILE A 124 11.54 12.94 -11.84
C ILE A 124 12.55 11.88 -11.35
N LEU A 125 12.62 11.65 -10.04
CA LEU A 125 13.50 10.64 -9.44
C LEU A 125 13.20 9.23 -9.97
N THR A 126 11.92 8.89 -10.11
CA THR A 126 11.51 7.58 -10.64
C THR A 126 11.95 7.40 -12.10
N VAL A 127 11.77 8.43 -12.94
CA VAL A 127 12.20 8.40 -14.35
C VAL A 127 13.73 8.32 -14.47
N LEU A 128 14.47 9.06 -13.63
CA LEU A 128 15.93 8.99 -13.59
C LEU A 128 16.41 7.60 -13.18
N LEU A 129 15.77 6.98 -12.18
CA LEU A 129 16.05 5.62 -11.75
C LEU A 129 15.82 4.62 -12.88
N PHE A 130 14.75 4.77 -13.66
CA PHE A 130 14.46 3.90 -14.80
C PHE A 130 15.51 4.03 -15.91
N LYS A 131 15.89 5.27 -16.25
CA LYS A 131 16.99 5.52 -17.19
C LYS A 131 18.29 4.88 -16.72
N TRP A 132 18.56 4.90 -15.41
CA TRP A 132 19.75 4.25 -14.84
C TRP A 132 19.70 2.73 -14.94
N PHE A 133 18.55 2.11 -14.64
CA PHE A 133 18.37 0.66 -14.82
C PHE A 133 18.56 0.22 -16.27
N GLU A 134 17.98 0.97 -17.22
CA GLU A 134 18.16 0.69 -18.65
C GLU A 134 19.61 0.85 -19.10
N LYS A 135 20.30 1.90 -18.65
CA LYS A 135 21.72 2.11 -18.97
C LYS A 135 22.63 0.99 -18.45
N LYS A 136 22.25 0.33 -17.36
CA LYS A 136 22.99 -0.81 -16.79
C LYS A 136 22.53 -2.17 -17.31
N GLY A 137 21.54 -2.23 -18.20
CA GLY A 137 20.99 -3.50 -18.71
C GLY A 137 20.23 -4.33 -17.67
N LEU A 138 19.62 -3.67 -16.68
CA LEU A 138 18.92 -4.28 -15.52
C LEU A 138 17.38 -4.21 -15.62
#